data_AF-A0A452Y474-F1
#
_entry.id   AF-A0A452Y474-F1
#
_cell.length_a   1.000
_cell.length_b   1.000
_cell.length_c   1.000
_cell.angle_alpha   90.00
_cell.angle_beta   90.00
_cell.angle_gamma   90.00
#
_symmetry.space_group_name_H-M   'P 1'
#
loop_
_entity.id
_entity.type
_entity.pdbx_description
1 polymer ?
#
loop_
_entity_poly.entity_id
_entity_poly.type
_entity_poly.pdbx_seq_one_letter_code
_entity_poly.pdbx_strand_id
1 'polypeptide(L)'
;MVVSLEKVQLVVLRVTCPHFTQPAEAWKAHNCIPDEHYVQTLLAQNGLEEELTRRSVTHSAWDLSSSKDRERRGWHPVTYKVSDATPALIKSIKDIDNIYYETEYRKEWCTSNERPAPCFLFARKFTRGAGLKLLNSSFIAAR
;
A
#
# COMPACT_ATOMS: atom_id res chain seq x y z
N MET A 1 -12.25 -7.53 -5.98
CA MET A 1 -12.33 -8.85 -5.30
C MET A 1 -11.31 -8.80 -4.19
N VAL A 2 -11.76 -8.90 -2.95
CA VAL A 2 -10.88 -8.94 -1.77
C VAL A 2 -10.02 -10.18 -1.93
N VAL A 3 -8.73 -10.00 -2.18
CA VAL A 3 -7.81 -11.10 -1.94
C VAL A 3 -7.68 -11.12 -0.43
N SER A 4 -8.44 -12.05 0.15
CA SER A 4 -8.28 -12.49 1.52
C SER A 4 -6.79 -12.79 1.70
N LEU A 5 -6.10 -11.94 2.46
CA LEU A 5 -4.76 -12.16 2.99
C LEU A 5 -4.77 -13.30 4.02
N GLU A 6 -5.43 -14.43 3.76
CA GLU A 6 -5.11 -15.64 4.52
C GLU A 6 -3.71 -16.08 4.12
N LYS A 7 -2.82 -16.11 5.13
CA LYS A 7 -1.37 -16.38 5.11
C LYS A 7 -0.49 -15.13 5.03
N VAL A 8 -0.48 -14.39 6.13
CA VAL A 8 0.83 -13.95 6.68
C VAL A 8 1.37 -15.08 7.54
N GLN A 9 1.75 -16.14 6.84
CA GLN A 9 2.79 -17.03 7.29
C GLN A 9 3.92 -16.74 6.32
N LEU A 10 5.15 -16.63 6.82
CA LEU A 10 6.36 -16.64 6.01
C LEU A 10 6.33 -17.93 5.18
N VAL A 11 5.65 -17.85 4.04
CA VAL A 11 5.71 -18.80 2.98
C VAL A 11 6.51 -17.99 1.99
N VAL A 12 7.72 -18.44 1.69
CA VAL A 12 8.27 -18.34 0.35
C VAL A 12 7.14 -18.76 -0.57
N LEU A 13 6.27 -17.82 -0.93
CA LEU A 13 5.19 -18.07 -1.83
C LEU A 13 5.98 -18.35 -3.10
N ARG A 14 6.04 -19.62 -3.46
CA ARG A 14 5.49 -20.04 -4.73
C ARG A 14 4.15 -19.31 -4.92
N VAL A 15 4.19 -18.00 -5.18
CA VAL A 15 3.35 -17.37 -6.16
C VAL A 15 3.84 -18.06 -7.41
N THR A 16 3.26 -19.21 -7.71
CA THR A 16 3.23 -19.63 -9.09
C THR A 16 2.39 -18.57 -9.78
N CYS A 17 3.03 -17.46 -10.17
CA CYS A 17 2.76 -16.97 -11.51
C CYS A 17 3.01 -18.22 -12.36
N PRO A 18 1.96 -18.82 -12.95
CA PRO A 18 2.08 -20.14 -13.53
C PRO A 18 3.23 -20.10 -14.52
N HIS A 19 4.31 -20.79 -14.14
CA HIS A 19 5.46 -21.15 -14.95
C HIS A 19 5.97 -20.03 -15.88
N PHE A 20 7.19 -19.55 -15.63
CA PHE A 20 7.99 -18.86 -16.66
C PHE A 20 8.26 -19.75 -17.91
N THR A 21 7.76 -21.00 -17.93
CA THR A 21 8.01 -22.03 -18.95
C THR A 21 6.74 -22.75 -19.47
N GLN A 22 5.52 -22.27 -19.21
CA GLN A 22 4.30 -22.78 -19.84
C GLN A 22 3.40 -21.62 -20.25
N PRO A 23 2.72 -21.70 -21.41
CA PRO A 23 1.87 -20.62 -21.88
C PRO A 23 0.67 -20.51 -20.93
N ALA A 24 0.71 -19.53 -20.03
CA ALA A 24 -0.44 -19.18 -19.22
C ALA A 24 -1.53 -18.65 -20.15
N GLU A 25 -2.75 -19.17 -20.02
CA GLU A 25 -3.96 -18.56 -20.59
C GLU A 25 -3.92 -17.05 -20.32
N ALA A 26 -3.89 -16.24 -21.38
CA ALA A 26 -3.47 -14.83 -21.34
C ALA A 26 -4.22 -13.97 -20.29
N TRP A 27 -5.45 -14.36 -19.94
CA TRP A 27 -6.26 -13.66 -18.95
C TRP A 27 -5.84 -13.91 -17.48
N LYS A 28 -5.16 -15.02 -17.17
CA LYS A 28 -4.59 -15.30 -15.83
C LYS A 28 -3.26 -14.58 -15.60
N ALA A 29 -2.63 -14.07 -16.66
CA ALA A 29 -1.38 -13.33 -16.60
C ALA A 29 -1.55 -11.88 -16.08
N HIS A 30 -2.78 -11.35 -16.06
CA HIS A 30 -3.06 -9.96 -15.70
C HIS A 30 -2.85 -9.58 -14.23
N ASN A 31 -2.64 -10.57 -13.34
CA ASN A 31 -2.39 -10.32 -11.92
C ASN A 31 -0.92 -10.49 -11.50
N CYS A 32 -0.01 -10.80 -12.43
CA CYS A 32 1.41 -10.87 -12.14
C CYS A 32 2.09 -9.55 -12.57
N ILE A 33 1.96 -8.50 -11.76
CA ILE A 33 2.61 -7.22 -12.06
C ILE A 33 4.05 -7.28 -11.51
N PRO A 34 5.09 -7.31 -12.36
CA PRO A 34 6.44 -7.65 -11.92
C PRO A 34 7.00 -6.70 -10.86
N ASP A 35 6.70 -5.41 -10.96
CA ASP A 35 7.11 -4.38 -10.00
C ASP A 35 6.44 -4.52 -8.63
N GLU A 36 5.30 -5.20 -8.53
CA GLU A 36 4.64 -5.47 -7.25
C GLU A 36 5.22 -6.66 -6.48
N HIS A 37 5.95 -7.55 -7.18
CA HIS A 37 6.39 -8.84 -6.60
C HIS A 37 7.89 -9.11 -6.70
N TYR A 38 8.60 -8.53 -7.67
CA TYR A 38 9.99 -8.90 -7.96
C TYR A 38 10.92 -8.66 -6.77
N VAL A 39 10.84 -7.49 -6.15
CA VAL A 39 11.76 -7.09 -5.06
C VAL A 39 11.57 -7.97 -3.83
N GLN A 40 10.33 -8.19 -3.40
CA GLN A 40 10.03 -9.04 -2.24
C GLN A 40 10.45 -10.50 -2.51
N THR A 41 10.17 -11.00 -3.72
CA THR A 41 10.58 -12.37 -4.12
C THR A 41 12.10 -12.51 -4.10
N LEU A 42 12.82 -11.56 -4.67
CA LEU A 42 14.28 -11.57 -4.71
C LEU A 42 14.85 -11.57 -3.29
N LEU A 43 14.36 -10.72 -2.40
CA LEU A 43 14.85 -10.63 -1.03
C LEU A 43 14.56 -11.92 -0.24
N ALA A 44 13.38 -12.52 -0.41
CA ALA A 44 13.05 -13.81 0.19
C ALA A 44 13.94 -14.95 -0.33
N GLN A 45 14.22 -15.01 -1.63
CA GLN A 45 15.14 -16.00 -2.22
C GLN A 45 16.58 -15.86 -1.71
N ASN A 46 16.98 -14.66 -1.28
CA ASN A 46 18.28 -14.40 -0.66
C ASN A 46 18.26 -14.58 0.87
N GLY A 47 17.16 -15.03 1.46
CA GLY A 47 17.04 -15.23 2.91
C GLY A 47 16.96 -13.93 3.73
N LEU A 48 16.65 -12.79 3.09
CA LEU A 48 16.60 -11.47 3.70
C LEU A 48 15.16 -11.03 4.04
N GLU A 49 14.22 -11.96 4.16
CA GLU A 49 12.81 -11.65 4.42
C GLU A 49 12.60 -11.04 5.82
N GLU A 50 13.36 -11.52 6.81
CA GLU A 50 13.29 -11.05 8.21
C GLU A 50 13.95 -9.67 8.41
N GLU A 51 14.72 -9.19 7.43
CA GLU A 51 15.29 -7.84 7.42
C GLU A 51 14.25 -6.79 7.00
N LEU A 52 13.06 -7.21 6.54
CA LEU A 52 12.02 -6.34 6.02
C LEU A 52 10.88 -6.17 7.01
N THR A 53 10.46 -4.92 7.18
CA THR A 53 9.13 -4.66 7.75
C THR A 53 8.08 -4.93 6.67
N ARG A 54 7.04 -5.70 7.01
CA ARG A 54 5.92 -6.06 6.10
C ARG A 54 4.94 -4.90 5.85
N ARG A 55 5.45 -3.70 5.54
CA ARG A 55 4.66 -2.50 5.23
C ARG A 55 5.42 -1.53 4.34
N SER A 56 4.68 -0.70 3.60
CA SER A 56 5.26 0.45 2.90
C SER A 56 5.21 1.69 3.79
N VAL A 57 6.14 2.62 3.59
CA VAL A 57 6.11 3.96 4.20
C VAL A 57 5.20 4.95 3.46
N THR A 58 4.41 4.48 2.49
CA THR A 58 3.49 5.31 1.69
C THR A 58 2.04 4.97 1.99
N HIS A 59 1.30 5.93 2.55
CA HIS A 59 -0.14 5.80 2.74
C HIS A 59 -0.85 5.74 1.38
N SER A 60 -1.68 4.72 1.19
CA SER A 60 -2.56 4.56 0.03
C SER A 60 -3.96 4.25 0.51
N ALA A 61 -4.95 5.07 0.16
CA ALA A 61 -6.34 4.79 0.49
C ALA A 61 -6.92 3.76 -0.47
N TRP A 62 -7.38 2.63 0.07
CA TRP A 62 -8.04 1.57 -0.67
C TRP A 62 -9.50 1.48 -0.24
N ASP A 63 -10.36 2.15 -0.98
CA ASP A 63 -11.81 2.03 -0.82
C ASP A 63 -12.35 1.10 -1.89
N LEU A 64 -12.79 -0.09 -1.49
CA LEU A 64 -13.36 -1.11 -2.38
C LEU A 64 -14.64 -0.64 -3.08
N SER A 65 -15.28 0.41 -2.60
CA SER A 65 -16.47 1.02 -3.20
C SER A 65 -16.15 2.12 -4.21
N SER A 66 -14.89 2.57 -4.29
CA SER A 66 -14.48 3.72 -5.13
C SER A 66 -14.56 3.46 -6.65
N SER A 67 -14.59 2.19 -7.07
CA SER A 67 -14.80 1.82 -8.47
C SER A 67 -16.28 1.49 -8.74
N LYS A 68 -16.86 2.19 -9.72
CA LYS A 68 -18.20 1.89 -10.26
C LYS A 68 -18.25 0.54 -10.97
N ASP A 69 -17.14 0.16 -11.59
CA ASP A 69 -16.96 -1.15 -12.21
C ASP A 69 -16.59 -2.18 -11.13
N ARG A 70 -17.44 -3.20 -10.98
CA ARG A 70 -17.28 -4.28 -9.98
C ARG A 70 -15.99 -5.07 -10.21
N GLU A 71 -15.55 -5.22 -11.45
CA GLU A 71 -14.34 -5.98 -11.79
C GLU A 71 -13.08 -5.22 -11.40
N ARG A 72 -13.12 -3.88 -11.46
CA ARG A 72 -12.00 -2.98 -11.15
C ARG A 72 -11.91 -2.56 -9.67
N ARG A 73 -12.79 -3.06 -8.82
CA ARG A 73 -12.76 -2.77 -7.37
C ARG A 73 -11.48 -3.34 -6.75
N GLY A 74 -10.70 -2.46 -6.12
CA GLY A 74 -9.43 -2.80 -5.50
C GLY A 74 -8.25 -2.85 -6.48
N TRP A 75 -8.41 -2.44 -7.74
CA TRP A 75 -7.29 -2.35 -8.69
C TRP A 75 -6.46 -1.09 -8.50
N HIS A 76 -7.08 -0.01 -8.02
CA HIS A 76 -6.41 1.27 -7.86
C HIS A 76 -6.78 1.91 -6.54
N PRO A 77 -5.83 2.60 -5.88
CA PRO A 77 -6.14 3.41 -4.72
C PRO A 77 -7.00 4.61 -5.11
N VAL A 78 -7.76 5.11 -4.13
CA VAL A 78 -8.59 6.30 -4.23
C VAL A 78 -7.75 7.50 -4.60
N THR A 79 -8.29 8.36 -5.47
CA THR A 79 -7.64 9.61 -5.86
C THR A 79 -8.21 10.78 -5.06
N TYR A 80 -7.38 11.40 -4.22
CA TYR A 80 -7.76 12.60 -3.47
C TYR A 80 -7.90 13.80 -4.39
N LYS A 81 -9.09 14.40 -4.37
CA LYS A 81 -9.44 15.62 -5.10
C LYS A 81 -9.06 16.86 -4.28
N VAL A 82 -9.21 18.03 -4.90
CA VAL A 82 -8.91 19.33 -4.28
C VAL A 82 -9.75 19.56 -3.01
N SER A 83 -11.00 19.07 -2.99
CA SER A 83 -11.88 19.08 -1.82
C SER A 83 -11.30 18.29 -0.64
N ASP A 84 -10.67 17.15 -0.93
CA ASP A 84 -10.22 16.18 0.07
C ASP A 84 -8.90 16.61 0.70
N ALA A 85 -8.07 17.34 -0.05
CA ALA A 85 -6.81 17.94 0.38
C ALA A 85 -7.03 19.02 1.45
N THR A 86 -7.33 18.57 2.67
CA THR A 86 -7.58 19.39 3.87
C THR A 86 -6.48 19.15 4.90
N PRO A 87 -6.18 20.14 5.77
CA PRO A 87 -5.27 19.93 6.89
C PRO A 87 -5.69 18.77 7.79
N ALA A 88 -7.01 18.57 7.97
CA ALA A 88 -7.57 17.47 8.75
C ALA A 88 -7.20 16.11 8.15
N LEU A 89 -7.32 15.92 6.83
CA LEU A 89 -6.90 14.69 6.16
C LEU A 89 -5.39 14.44 6.31
N ILE A 90 -4.57 15.48 6.16
CA ILE A 90 -3.11 15.32 6.30
C ILE A 90 -2.75 14.96 7.74
N LYS A 91 -3.40 15.60 8.72
CA LYS A 91 -3.24 15.26 10.13
C LYS A 91 -3.67 13.83 10.39
N SER A 92 -4.84 13.40 9.90
CA SER A 92 -5.32 12.03 10.13
C SER A 92 -4.40 10.97 9.54
N ILE A 93 -3.71 11.25 8.42
CA ILE A 93 -2.70 10.32 7.85
C ILE A 93 -1.43 10.31 8.70
N LYS A 94 -0.98 11.47 9.19
CA LYS A 94 0.22 11.60 10.04
C LYS A 94 0.03 10.96 11.42
N ASP A 95 -1.18 11.02 11.95
CA ASP A 95 -1.53 10.49 13.27
C ASP A 95 -1.69 8.95 13.26
N ILE A 96 -1.51 8.27 12.12
CA ILE A 96 -1.52 6.81 12.06
C ILE A 96 -0.20 6.27 12.63
N ASP A 97 -0.31 5.65 13.80
CA ASP A 97 0.81 5.07 14.56
C ASP A 97 0.71 3.54 14.71
N ASN A 98 -0.33 2.92 14.14
CA ASN A 98 -0.49 1.48 14.10
C ASN A 98 -1.16 1.00 12.81
N ILE A 99 -0.83 -0.23 12.42
CA ILE A 99 -1.46 -0.94 11.30
C ILE A 99 -2.27 -2.10 11.85
N TYR A 100 -3.49 -2.25 11.35
CA TYR A 100 -4.33 -3.41 11.61
C TYR A 100 -4.32 -4.34 10.40
N TYR A 101 -3.83 -5.56 10.61
CA TYR A 101 -3.83 -6.62 9.62
C TYR A 101 -5.13 -7.40 9.76
N GLU A 102 -6.10 -7.10 8.90
CA GLU A 102 -7.46 -7.66 8.99
C GLU A 102 -7.49 -9.18 9.01
N THR A 103 -6.59 -9.83 8.27
CA THR A 103 -6.60 -11.29 8.13
C THR A 103 -5.83 -12.04 9.20
N GLU A 104 -4.91 -11.35 9.87
CA GLU A 104 -4.24 -11.87 11.07
C GLU A 104 -4.98 -11.47 12.35
N TYR A 105 -6.02 -10.63 12.23
CA TYR A 105 -6.68 -9.97 13.36
C TYR A 105 -5.70 -9.32 14.34
N ARG A 106 -4.56 -8.84 13.82
CA ARG A 106 -3.42 -8.36 14.61
C ARG A 106 -3.21 -6.87 14.40
N LYS A 107 -2.88 -6.17 15.49
CA LYS A 107 -2.44 -4.78 15.46
C LYS A 107 -0.94 -4.69 15.69
N GLU A 108 -0.27 -3.85 14.93
CA GLU A 108 1.16 -3.58 15.04
C GLU A 108 1.43 -2.10 15.18
N TRP A 109 2.17 -1.72 16.21
CA TRP A 109 2.57 -0.33 16.44
C TRP A 109 3.80 0.02 15.58
N CYS A 110 3.77 1.20 15.00
CA CYS A 110 4.84 1.69 14.15
C CYS A 110 5.98 2.25 14.99
N THR A 111 7.16 1.65 14.81
CA THR A 111 8.39 2.09 15.47
C THR A 111 9.49 2.36 14.46
N SER A 112 10.46 3.17 14.87
CA SER A 112 11.73 3.39 14.18
C SER A 112 12.83 3.39 15.24
N ASN A 113 13.81 2.48 15.12
CA ASN A 113 14.84 2.24 16.13
C ASN A 113 14.23 2.11 17.54
N GLU A 114 13.22 1.24 17.66
CA GLU A 114 12.50 0.94 18.92
C GLU A 114 11.69 2.10 19.53
N ARG A 115 11.62 3.26 18.86
CA ARG A 115 10.84 4.42 19.32
C ARG A 115 9.52 4.53 18.57
N PRO A 116 8.42 4.96 19.21
CA PRO A 116 7.16 5.24 18.51
C PRO A 116 7.37 6.22 17.35
N ALA A 117 6.82 5.89 16.19
CA ALA A 117 6.95 6.68 14.97
C ALA A 117 5.68 6.61 14.11
N PRO A 118 5.40 7.62 13.27
CA PRO A 118 4.34 7.54 12.28
C PRO A 118 4.56 6.36 11.32
N CYS A 119 3.48 5.70 10.91
CA CYS A 119 3.57 4.59 9.97
C CYS A 119 3.95 5.03 8.55
N PHE A 120 3.62 6.27 8.17
CA PHE A 120 3.73 6.76 6.81
C PHE A 120 4.53 8.05 6.72
N LEU A 121 5.47 8.08 5.77
CA LEU A 121 6.28 9.25 5.40
C LEU A 121 5.73 9.94 4.16
N PHE A 122 5.08 9.18 3.29
CA PHE A 122 4.49 9.65 2.03
C PHE A 122 3.01 9.31 1.97
N ALA A 123 2.28 9.98 1.09
CA ALA A 123 0.90 9.64 0.77
C ALA A 123 0.64 9.78 -0.73
N ARG A 124 -0.15 8.85 -1.27
CA ARG A 124 -0.72 8.87 -2.63
C ARG A 124 -2.22 8.66 -2.53
N LYS A 125 -3.05 9.00 -3.50
CA LYS A 125 -2.85 9.41 -4.89
C LYS A 125 -3.57 10.75 -5.05
N PHE A 126 -2.83 11.86 -5.06
CA PHE A 126 -3.44 13.18 -5.14
C PHE A 126 -3.58 13.60 -6.61
N THR A 127 -4.70 14.24 -6.95
CA THR A 127 -4.77 15.00 -8.22
C THR A 127 -3.73 16.12 -8.20
N ARG A 128 -3.30 16.59 -9.39
CA ARG A 128 -2.37 17.73 -9.49
C ARG A 128 -2.85 18.95 -8.69
N GLY A 129 -4.13 19.29 -8.80
CA GLY A 129 -4.71 20.41 -8.04
C GLY A 129 -4.69 20.19 -6.52
N ALA A 130 -4.95 18.96 -6.07
CA ALA A 130 -4.88 18.61 -4.65
C ALA A 130 -3.44 18.73 -4.13
N GLY A 131 -2.45 18.24 -4.88
CA GLY A 131 -1.04 18.39 -4.54
C GLY A 131 -0.60 19.85 -4.42
N LEU A 132 -0.96 20.69 -5.40
CA LEU A 132 -0.66 22.13 -5.36
C LEU A 132 -1.30 22.85 -4.17
N LYS A 133 -2.55 22.52 -3.82
CA LYS A 133 -3.23 23.08 -2.64
C LYS A 133 -2.46 22.74 -1.35
N LEU A 134 -1.97 21.51 -1.22
CA LEU A 134 -1.21 21.07 -0.04
C LEU A 134 0.15 21.76 0.04
N LEU A 135 0.84 21.93 -1.08
CA LEU A 135 2.11 22.67 -1.16
C LEU A 135 1.91 24.13 -0.72
N ASN A 136 0.91 24.82 -1.26
CA ASN A 136 0.64 26.21 -0.87
C ASN A 136 0.28 26.35 0.62
N SER A 137 -0.51 25.42 1.16
CA SER A 137 -0.87 25.42 2.59
C SER A 137 0.34 25.18 3.49
N SER A 138 1.32 24.38 3.05
CA SER A 138 2.53 24.09 3.84
C SER A 138 3.52 25.26 3.85
N PHE A 139 3.59 26.05 2.78
CA PHE A 139 4.34 27.32 2.79
C PHE A 139 3.73 28.38 3.72
N ILE A 140 2.40 28.35 3.92
CA ILE A 140 1.71 29.27 4.84
C ILE A 140 1.90 28.85 6.30
N ALA A 141 1.96 27.55 6.59
CA ALA A 141 2.11 27.03 7.95
C ALA A 141 3.55 27.01 8.49
N ALA A 142 4.56 27.18 7.62
CA ALA A 142 5.98 27.22 7.98
C ALA A 142 6.54 28.64 8.17
N ARG A 143 5.65 29.65 8.19
CA ARG A 143 5.95 31.07 8.41
C ARG A 143 5.30 31.55 9.70
#